data_AF-A0AAW4RJY3-F1
#
_entry.id   AF-A0AAW4RJY3-F1
#
_cell.length_a   1.000
_cell.length_b   1.000
_cell.length_c   1.000
_cell.angle_alpha   90.00
_cell.angle_beta   90.00
_cell.angle_gamma   90.00
#
_symmetry.space_group_name_H-M   'P 1'
#
loop_
_entity.id
_entity.type
_entity.pdbx_description
1 polymer ?
#
loop_
_entity_poly.entity_id
_entity_poly.type
_entity_poly.pdbx_seq_one_letter_code
_entity_poly.pdbx_strand_id
1 'polypeptide(L)'
;MTGTIGSTATVGFSVSAASFSAIALRATGANGREYRLVSTDDTNGLGGSQLIVYNQTNNAVVNRCDYSYNFVPGGDNNRSLGTLQARWSVVYAGAGTINTSDAREKTPIRPLTSLEKAAGLALGRELGGFHFLSSTSMDTSIEHIGMTVQRAIEILEAHDLIASNYAFVVHESWPATPEVTWQTDPEYDLEGNLIRPPQTIVIEPAKPAGDRYGFRMDQLLAFVMRAICEQVDLFLSANGGAESAG
;
A
#
# COMPACT_ATOMS: atom_id res chain seq x y z
N MET A 1 -18.81 -11.82 33.63
CA MET A 1 -19.74 -12.49 32.70
C MET A 1 -18.92 -13.14 31.61
N THR A 2 -18.95 -14.47 31.52
CA THR A 2 -18.38 -15.23 30.41
C THR A 2 -19.55 -15.66 29.51
N GLY A 3 -19.74 -14.95 28.40
CA GLY A 3 -20.68 -15.36 27.36
C GLY A 3 -19.95 -16.21 26.34
N THR A 4 -20.40 -17.45 26.13
CA THR A 4 -19.85 -18.35 25.11
C THR A 4 -20.47 -17.96 23.78
N ILE A 5 -19.72 -17.30 22.92
CA ILE A 5 -20.04 -17.18 21.50
C ILE A 5 -19.57 -18.48 20.84
N GLY A 6 -20.44 -19.12 20.05
CA GLY A 6 -20.28 -20.46 19.50
C GLY A 6 -19.22 -20.53 18.40
N SER A 7 -17.95 -20.32 18.75
CA SER A 7 -16.77 -20.77 18.00
C SER A 7 -15.53 -20.33 18.77
N THR A 8 -14.87 -21.25 19.48
CA THR A 8 -13.53 -21.15 20.13
C THR A 8 -12.91 -19.74 20.21
N ALA A 9 -13.59 -18.80 20.87
CA ALA A 9 -13.16 -17.42 21.00
C ALA A 9 -13.31 -17.00 22.45
N THR A 10 -12.29 -16.36 23.00
CA THR A 10 -12.29 -15.91 24.38
C THR A 10 -12.18 -14.39 24.44
N VAL A 11 -13.04 -13.77 25.24
CA VAL A 11 -12.89 -12.38 25.64
C VAL A 11 -12.10 -12.34 26.94
N GLY A 12 -10.93 -11.69 26.90
CA GLY A 12 -10.07 -11.52 28.06
C GLY A 12 -10.10 -10.09 28.57
N PHE A 13 -10.30 -9.92 29.87
CA PHE A 13 -10.05 -8.68 30.59
C PHE A 13 -8.84 -8.90 31.48
N SER A 14 -7.83 -8.05 31.34
CA SER A 14 -6.65 -8.09 32.21
C SER A 14 -6.44 -6.71 32.78
N VAL A 15 -6.35 -6.65 34.10
CA VAL A 15 -5.97 -5.46 34.85
C VAL A 15 -4.85 -5.86 35.81
N SER A 16 -3.72 -5.15 35.80
CA SER A 16 -2.71 -5.29 36.84
C SER A 16 -2.78 -4.08 37.77
N ALA A 17 -2.36 -4.26 39.02
CA ALA A 17 -2.45 -3.25 40.08
C ALA A 17 -1.62 -1.98 39.83
N ALA A 18 -0.82 -1.92 38.76
CA ALA A 18 0.07 -0.80 38.46
C ALA A 18 0.15 -0.58 36.94
N SER A 19 -0.96 -0.12 36.33
CA SER A 19 -0.91 0.53 35.01
C SER A 19 -0.88 -0.36 33.76
N PHE A 20 -1.53 -1.52 33.81
CA PHE A 20 -1.88 -2.27 32.61
C PHE A 20 -3.36 -2.59 32.63
N SER A 21 -4.07 -2.19 31.59
CA SER A 21 -5.42 -2.65 31.31
C SER A 21 -5.52 -3.08 29.84
N ALA A 22 -6.15 -4.21 29.60
CA ALA A 22 -6.36 -4.69 28.24
C ALA A 22 -7.71 -5.39 28.09
N ILE A 23 -8.28 -5.22 26.90
CA ILE A 23 -9.38 -6.02 26.39
C ILE A 23 -8.85 -6.77 25.17
N ALA A 24 -9.00 -8.09 25.19
CA ALA A 24 -8.55 -8.94 24.11
C ALA A 24 -9.69 -9.79 23.56
N LEU A 25 -9.79 -9.85 22.24
CA LEU A 25 -10.60 -10.82 21.50
C LEU A 25 -9.64 -11.82 20.88
N ARG A 26 -9.70 -13.08 21.31
CA ARG A 26 -8.79 -14.14 20.86
C ARG A 26 -9.58 -15.22 20.14
N ALA A 27 -9.23 -15.49 18.89
CA ALA A 27 -9.58 -16.76 18.26
C ALA A 27 -8.59 -17.82 18.74
N THR A 28 -9.08 -18.93 19.30
CA THR A 28 -8.23 -19.98 19.91
C THR A 28 -7.94 -21.16 18.98
N GLY A 29 -8.41 -21.13 17.73
CA GLY A 29 -8.05 -22.09 16.69
C GLY A 29 -6.67 -21.85 16.07
N ALA A 30 -6.17 -22.82 15.28
CA ALA A 30 -4.93 -22.67 14.51
C ALA A 30 -5.02 -21.46 13.57
N ASN A 31 -3.94 -20.65 13.46
CA ASN A 31 -3.93 -19.35 12.77
C ASN A 31 -4.85 -18.28 13.37
N GLY A 32 -5.33 -18.49 14.60
CA GLY A 32 -6.15 -17.54 15.33
C GLY A 32 -5.47 -16.18 15.49
N ARG A 33 -6.22 -15.10 15.24
CA ARG A 33 -5.79 -13.74 15.50
C ARG A 33 -6.22 -13.31 16.90
N GLU A 34 -5.43 -12.44 17.50
CA GLU A 34 -5.82 -11.69 18.69
C GLU A 34 -5.90 -10.22 18.33
N TYR A 35 -7.06 -9.62 18.60
CA TYR A 35 -7.22 -8.18 18.60
C TYR A 35 -7.12 -7.71 20.05
N ARG A 36 -6.20 -6.79 20.32
CA ARG A 36 -5.95 -6.31 21.67
C ARG A 36 -6.01 -4.80 21.72
N LEU A 37 -6.90 -4.29 22.56
CA LEU A 37 -6.89 -2.91 23.04
C LEU A 37 -6.07 -2.91 24.32
N VAL A 38 -4.96 -2.16 24.33
CA VAL A 38 -4.08 -2.07 25.49
C VAL A 38 -4.02 -0.62 25.93
N SER A 39 -4.20 -0.38 27.21
CA SER A 39 -3.87 0.89 27.87
C SER A 39 -2.86 0.59 28.96
N THR A 40 -1.64 1.10 28.77
CA THR A 40 -0.59 1.03 29.79
C THR A 40 -0.10 2.43 30.15
N ASP A 41 0.60 2.56 31.28
CA ASP A 41 1.51 3.68 31.47
C ASP A 41 2.81 3.50 30.67
N ASP A 42 3.68 4.50 30.76
CA ASP A 42 4.98 4.52 30.08
C ASP A 42 6.00 3.53 30.67
N THR A 43 5.66 2.81 31.75
CA THR A 43 6.63 1.99 32.51
C THR A 43 6.73 0.54 32.01
N ASN A 44 5.76 0.08 31.22
CA ASN A 44 5.66 -1.31 30.76
C ASN A 44 6.36 -1.61 29.42
N GLY A 45 7.22 -0.71 28.92
CA GLY A 45 7.94 -0.86 27.65
C GLY A 45 7.07 -0.72 26.38
N LEU A 46 5.75 -0.59 26.53
CA LEU A 46 4.81 -0.28 25.45
C LEU A 46 4.59 1.23 25.25
N GLY A 47 5.04 2.06 26.19
CA GLY A 47 5.06 3.53 26.03
C GLY A 47 3.69 4.20 25.99
N GLY A 48 2.62 3.55 26.48
CA GLY A 48 1.28 4.12 26.54
C GLY A 48 0.18 3.25 25.92
N SER A 49 -0.96 3.86 25.63
CA SER A 49 -2.13 3.18 25.07
C SER A 49 -1.94 2.85 23.58
N GLN A 50 -2.33 1.65 23.16
CA GLN A 50 -2.18 1.14 21.79
C GLN A 50 -3.37 0.27 21.36
N LEU A 51 -3.64 0.26 20.06
CA LEU A 51 -4.48 -0.76 19.42
C LEU A 51 -3.57 -1.70 18.64
N ILE A 52 -3.56 -2.99 18.99
CA ILE A 52 -2.63 -3.97 18.44
C ILE A 52 -3.42 -5.09 17.76
N VAL A 53 -3.02 -5.41 16.53
CA VAL A 53 -3.40 -6.66 15.85
C VAL A 53 -2.23 -7.63 15.98
N TYR A 54 -2.44 -8.75 16.67
CA TYR A 54 -1.42 -9.74 16.96
C TYR A 54 -1.77 -11.08 16.33
N ASN A 55 -0.80 -11.70 15.67
CA ASN A 55 -0.90 -13.04 15.13
C ASN A 55 -0.29 -14.02 16.15
N GLN A 56 -1.14 -14.80 16.81
CA GLN A 56 -0.72 -15.74 17.86
C GLN A 56 0.13 -16.88 17.30
N THR A 57 -0.19 -17.36 16.09
CA THR A 57 0.54 -18.48 15.45
C THR A 57 1.95 -18.09 15.07
N ASN A 58 2.13 -16.89 14.53
CA ASN A 58 3.45 -16.39 14.15
C ASN A 58 4.17 -15.66 15.30
N ASN A 59 3.55 -15.56 16.47
CA ASN A 59 4.03 -14.80 17.62
C ASN A 59 4.51 -13.39 17.23
N ALA A 60 3.73 -12.67 16.42
CA ALA A 60 4.15 -11.39 15.83
C ALA A 60 3.02 -10.36 15.79
N VAL A 61 3.37 -9.09 16.02
CA VAL A 61 2.47 -7.97 15.72
C VAL A 61 2.31 -7.86 14.21
N VAL A 62 1.09 -7.68 13.74
CA VAL A 62 0.77 -7.50 12.32
C VAL A 62 0.78 -6.02 11.96
N ASN A 63 0.05 -5.22 12.74
CA ASN A 63 -0.04 -3.77 12.63
C ASN A 63 -0.55 -3.20 13.97
N ARG A 64 -0.30 -1.92 14.21
CA ARG A 64 -0.79 -1.23 15.41
C ARG A 64 -1.02 0.25 15.17
N CYS A 65 -1.95 0.83 15.93
CA CYS A 65 -1.87 2.24 16.29
C CYS A 65 -0.96 2.30 17.52
N ASP A 66 0.24 2.85 17.35
CA ASP A 66 1.22 2.96 18.44
C ASP A 66 0.82 4.06 19.44
N TYR A 67 1.63 4.21 20.49
CA TYR A 67 1.36 5.15 21.57
C TYR A 67 1.46 6.62 21.16
N SER A 68 2.12 6.89 20.03
CA SER A 68 2.19 8.21 19.40
C SER A 68 1.09 8.42 18.37
N TYR A 69 0.10 7.51 18.35
CA TYR A 69 -1.06 7.51 17.44
C TYR A 69 -0.70 7.31 15.96
N ASN A 70 0.50 6.77 15.68
CA ASN A 70 0.88 6.41 14.32
C ASN A 70 0.28 5.05 13.97
N PHE A 71 -0.26 4.93 12.75
CA PHE A 71 -0.60 3.62 12.19
C PHE A 71 0.65 3.01 11.53
N VAL A 72 1.18 1.94 12.14
CA VAL A 72 2.46 1.33 11.75
C VAL A 72 2.34 -0.17 11.51
N PRO A 73 3.14 -0.74 10.59
CA PRO A 73 3.26 -2.19 10.46
C PRO A 73 3.93 -2.78 11.71
N GLY A 74 3.68 -4.07 11.96
CA GLY A 74 4.28 -4.76 13.11
C GLY A 74 5.76 -5.10 12.95
N GLY A 75 6.33 -4.94 11.75
CA GLY A 75 7.76 -4.99 11.51
C GLY A 75 8.17 -4.03 10.38
N ASP A 76 9.45 -3.72 10.34
CA ASP A 76 10.00 -2.80 9.34
C ASP A 76 9.94 -3.41 7.93
N ASN A 77 9.54 -2.60 6.94
CA ASN A 77 9.50 -2.91 5.51
C ASN A 77 8.87 -4.28 5.12
N ASN A 78 7.87 -4.78 5.88
CA ASN A 78 7.30 -6.13 5.67
C ASN A 78 5.80 -6.16 5.31
N ARG A 79 5.16 -4.99 5.18
CA ARG A 79 3.75 -4.85 4.80
C ARG A 79 3.55 -3.68 3.86
N SER A 80 2.63 -3.87 2.92
CA SER A 80 2.11 -2.81 2.04
C SER A 80 0.87 -2.16 2.66
N LEU A 81 0.64 -0.89 2.34
CA LEU A 81 -0.61 -0.20 2.67
C LEU A 81 -1.56 -0.26 1.46
N GLY A 82 -2.49 -1.19 1.52
CA GLY A 82 -3.36 -1.54 0.39
C GLY A 82 -2.75 -2.62 -0.51
N THR A 83 -3.55 -3.07 -1.48
CA THR A 83 -3.17 -4.07 -2.48
C THR A 83 -3.72 -3.66 -3.85
N LEU A 84 -3.33 -4.34 -4.93
CA LEU A 84 -3.90 -4.06 -6.24
C LEU A 84 -5.41 -4.33 -6.32
N GLN A 85 -5.92 -5.24 -5.51
CA GLN A 85 -7.35 -5.55 -5.43
C GLN A 85 -8.10 -4.68 -4.40
N ALA A 86 -7.37 -3.98 -3.51
CA ALA A 86 -7.93 -3.12 -2.47
C ALA A 86 -7.11 -1.83 -2.36
N ARG A 87 -7.29 -0.94 -3.34
CA ARG A 87 -6.59 0.35 -3.42
C ARG A 87 -7.32 1.41 -2.62
N TRP A 88 -6.56 2.26 -1.95
CA TRP A 88 -7.06 3.53 -1.45
C TRP A 88 -7.41 4.45 -2.62
N SER A 89 -8.54 5.13 -2.55
CA SER A 89 -8.95 6.08 -3.58
C SER A 89 -8.07 7.33 -3.56
N VAL A 90 -7.83 7.89 -2.36
CA VAL A 90 -7.06 9.11 -2.13
C VAL A 90 -6.38 9.05 -0.75
N VAL A 91 -5.18 9.62 -0.64
CA VAL A 91 -4.49 9.87 0.64
C VAL A 91 -4.34 11.37 0.83
N TYR A 92 -4.95 11.93 1.88
CA TYR A 92 -4.80 13.34 2.27
C TYR A 92 -3.69 13.46 3.32
N ALA A 93 -2.61 14.18 3.00
CA ALA A 93 -1.47 14.39 3.88
C ALA A 93 -0.97 15.85 3.78
N GLY A 94 -0.42 16.37 4.89
CA GLY A 94 0.16 17.73 4.91
C GLY A 94 1.49 17.85 4.17
N ALA A 95 2.20 16.74 3.97
CA ALA A 95 3.45 16.66 3.21
C ALA A 95 3.48 15.37 2.38
N GLY A 96 4.34 15.33 1.35
CA GLY A 96 4.55 14.14 0.52
C GLY A 96 5.16 12.97 1.30
N THR A 97 5.06 11.76 0.73
CA THR A 97 5.62 10.55 1.34
C THR A 97 7.14 10.60 1.42
N ILE A 98 7.70 10.18 2.56
CA ILE A 98 9.15 10.02 2.73
C ILE A 98 9.54 8.61 2.29
N ASN A 99 10.51 8.49 1.38
CA ASN A 99 11.10 7.22 0.96
C ASN A 99 12.55 7.13 1.45
N THR A 100 12.90 6.05 2.15
CA THR A 100 14.29 5.79 2.58
C THR A 100 15.20 5.72 1.35
N SER A 101 16.22 6.58 1.31
CA SER A 101 17.21 6.64 0.24
C SER A 101 18.62 6.76 0.80
N ASP A 102 18.93 5.91 1.77
CA ASP A 102 20.23 5.87 2.44
C ASP A 102 21.29 5.23 1.53
N ALA A 103 22.47 5.85 1.42
CA ALA A 103 23.57 5.34 0.61
C ALA A 103 24.12 3.99 1.11
N ARG A 104 23.90 3.66 2.39
CA ARG A 104 24.31 2.39 3.00
C ARG A 104 23.42 1.22 2.57
N GLU A 105 22.22 1.50 2.06
CA GLU A 105 21.23 0.52 1.65
C GLU A 105 21.18 0.33 0.12
N LYS A 106 22.05 1.02 -0.63
CA LYS A 106 22.06 1.02 -2.09
C LYS A 106 23.43 0.65 -2.63
N THR A 107 23.42 -0.02 -3.77
CA THR A 107 24.64 -0.14 -4.58
C THR A 107 25.10 1.24 -5.06
N PRO A 108 26.36 1.40 -5.48
CA PRO A 108 26.81 2.62 -6.16
C PRO A 108 25.86 3.01 -7.30
N ILE A 109 25.51 4.29 -7.36
CA ILE A 109 24.62 4.82 -8.39
C ILE A 109 25.38 4.87 -9.72
N ARG A 110 24.91 4.10 -10.71
CA ARG A 110 25.45 4.17 -12.08
C ARG A 110 24.81 5.30 -12.88
N PRO A 111 25.51 5.88 -13.87
CA PRO A 111 24.88 6.71 -14.88
C PRO A 111 23.83 5.93 -15.70
N LEU A 112 22.84 6.65 -16.22
CA LEU A 112 21.95 6.11 -17.25
C LEU A 112 22.70 5.97 -18.57
N THR A 113 22.43 4.88 -19.28
CA THR A 113 22.95 4.59 -20.62
C THR A 113 22.38 5.58 -21.65
N SER A 114 22.96 5.62 -22.86
CA SER A 114 22.42 6.40 -23.98
C SER A 114 21.00 5.97 -24.34
N LEU A 115 20.72 4.65 -24.37
CA LEU A 115 19.39 4.10 -24.64
C LEU A 115 18.38 4.52 -23.57
N GLU A 116 18.76 4.43 -22.29
CA GLU A 116 17.91 4.88 -21.17
C GLU A 116 17.58 6.37 -21.27
N LYS A 117 18.57 7.21 -21.60
CA LYS A 117 18.33 8.65 -21.78
C LYS A 117 17.42 8.92 -22.97
N ALA A 118 17.61 8.24 -24.11
CA ALA A 118 16.74 8.38 -25.27
C ALA A 118 15.28 7.97 -24.94
N ALA A 119 15.10 6.83 -24.28
CA ALA A 119 13.80 6.38 -23.80
C ALA A 119 13.17 7.37 -22.81
N GLY A 120 13.95 7.92 -21.87
CA GLY A 120 13.49 8.92 -20.90
C GLY A 120 12.95 10.19 -21.57
N LEU A 121 13.59 10.64 -22.66
CA LEU A 121 13.09 11.77 -23.45
C LEU A 121 11.81 11.43 -24.20
N ALA A 122 11.73 10.24 -24.80
CA ALA A 122 10.53 9.78 -25.48
C ALA A 122 9.35 9.66 -24.51
N LEU A 123 9.56 9.08 -23.32
CA LEU A 123 8.58 9.04 -22.25
C LEU A 123 8.14 10.45 -21.84
N GLY A 124 9.08 11.38 -21.64
CA GLY A 124 8.74 12.77 -21.28
C GLY A 124 7.83 13.47 -22.29
N ARG A 125 7.92 13.13 -23.58
CA ARG A 125 7.08 13.71 -24.65
C ARG A 125 5.66 13.15 -24.70
N GLU A 126 5.40 12.05 -24.01
CA GLU A 126 4.12 11.34 -24.05
C GLU A 126 3.25 11.63 -22.82
N LEU A 127 3.76 12.42 -21.87
CA LEU A 127 2.97 12.94 -20.75
C LEU A 127 1.92 13.93 -21.28
N GLY A 128 0.64 13.65 -21.01
CA GLY A 128 -0.49 14.45 -21.45
C GLY A 128 -1.70 14.38 -20.52
N GLY A 129 -2.79 15.02 -20.93
CA GLY A 129 -4.06 15.02 -20.21
C GLY A 129 -4.90 13.76 -20.49
N PHE A 130 -5.54 13.21 -19.46
CA PHE A 130 -6.50 12.12 -19.59
C PHE A 130 -7.61 12.22 -18.55
N HIS A 131 -8.74 11.56 -18.83
CA HIS A 131 -9.83 11.37 -17.88
C HIS A 131 -10.01 9.87 -17.62
N PHE A 132 -10.39 9.49 -16.40
CA PHE A 132 -10.72 8.09 -16.13
C PHE A 132 -12.06 7.73 -16.78
N LEU A 133 -12.14 6.56 -17.41
CA LEU A 133 -13.38 6.04 -17.99
C LEU A 133 -14.48 5.77 -16.94
N SER A 134 -14.11 5.70 -15.66
CA SER A 134 -15.06 5.56 -14.54
C SER A 134 -15.78 6.86 -14.18
N SER A 135 -15.37 8.01 -14.74
CA SER A 135 -16.07 9.27 -14.54
C SER A 135 -17.49 9.18 -15.11
N THR A 136 -18.49 9.59 -14.31
CA THR A 136 -19.91 9.48 -14.69
C THR A 136 -20.37 10.57 -15.65
N SER A 137 -19.62 11.66 -15.77
CA SER A 137 -19.85 12.76 -16.71
C SER A 137 -18.53 13.42 -17.08
N MET A 138 -18.39 13.85 -18.33
CA MET A 138 -17.24 14.67 -18.77
C MET A 138 -17.29 16.07 -18.17
N ASP A 139 -18.47 16.60 -17.88
CA ASP A 139 -18.64 17.95 -17.32
C ASP A 139 -18.15 18.04 -15.86
N THR A 140 -18.15 16.93 -15.14
CA THR A 140 -17.67 16.83 -13.75
C THR A 140 -16.36 16.06 -13.61
N SER A 141 -15.84 15.50 -14.71
CA SER A 141 -14.55 14.83 -14.70
C SER A 141 -13.44 15.86 -14.61
N ILE A 142 -12.46 15.58 -13.75
CA ILE A 142 -11.25 16.38 -13.66
C ILE A 142 -10.20 15.76 -14.60
N GLU A 143 -9.46 16.61 -15.30
CA GLU A 143 -8.34 16.18 -16.13
C GLU A 143 -7.15 15.77 -15.25
N HIS A 144 -6.60 14.60 -15.51
CA HIS A 144 -5.40 14.06 -14.88
C HIS A 144 -4.23 14.18 -15.84
N ILE A 145 -3.01 14.37 -15.31
CA ILE A 145 -1.79 14.43 -16.11
C ILE A 145 -1.00 13.13 -15.96
N GLY A 146 -0.62 12.52 -17.07
CA GLY A 146 0.17 11.29 -17.09
C GLY A 146 0.18 10.61 -18.45
N MET A 147 0.34 9.29 -18.43
CA MET A 147 0.33 8.43 -19.61
C MET A 147 -0.13 7.03 -19.24
N THR A 148 -0.31 6.14 -20.23
CA THR A 148 -0.59 4.72 -19.97
C THR A 148 0.71 3.93 -19.77
N VAL A 149 0.65 2.87 -18.97
CA VAL A 149 1.81 2.00 -18.72
C VAL A 149 2.20 1.22 -19.98
N GLN A 150 1.21 0.82 -20.77
CA GLN A 150 1.41 0.12 -22.03
C GLN A 150 2.25 0.97 -23.00
N ARG A 151 1.94 2.27 -23.11
CA ARG A 151 2.73 3.17 -23.95
C ARG A 151 4.18 3.31 -23.46
N ALA A 152 4.39 3.34 -22.14
CA ALA A 152 5.74 3.35 -21.59
C ALA A 152 6.50 2.05 -21.89
N ILE A 153 5.84 0.88 -21.83
CA ILE A 153 6.43 -0.41 -22.19
C ILE A 153 6.86 -0.40 -23.66
N GLU A 154 5.99 0.02 -24.58
CA GLU A 154 6.30 0.14 -26.01
C GLU A 154 7.53 1.02 -26.26
N ILE A 155 7.63 2.16 -25.56
CA ILE A 155 8.75 3.10 -25.71
C ILE A 155 10.05 2.49 -25.20
N LEU A 156 10.02 1.78 -24.07
CA LEU A 156 11.19 1.09 -23.55
C LEU A 156 11.66 0.01 -24.54
N GLU A 157 10.74 -0.82 -25.03
CA GLU A 157 11.04 -1.87 -26.00
C GLU A 157 11.58 -1.31 -27.33
N ALA A 158 11.05 -0.18 -27.81
CA ALA A 158 11.54 0.51 -29.00
C ALA A 158 12.98 1.07 -28.85
N HIS A 159 13.49 1.17 -27.62
CA HIS A 159 14.88 1.56 -27.32
C HIS A 159 15.71 0.37 -26.82
N ASP A 160 15.28 -0.86 -27.10
CA ASP A 160 15.93 -2.11 -26.69
C ASP A 160 16.05 -2.26 -25.15
N LEU A 161 15.10 -1.68 -24.40
CA LEU A 161 15.01 -1.78 -22.95
C LEU A 161 13.89 -2.73 -22.52
N ILE A 162 14.18 -3.58 -21.55
CA ILE A 162 13.20 -4.52 -20.98
C ILE A 162 12.45 -3.80 -19.85
N ALA A 163 11.14 -3.57 -20.02
CA ALA A 163 10.34 -2.80 -19.07
C ALA A 163 10.35 -3.35 -17.63
N SER A 164 10.36 -4.68 -17.46
CA SER A 164 10.40 -5.34 -16.15
C SER A 164 11.70 -5.14 -15.38
N ASN A 165 12.76 -4.62 -16.00
CA ASN A 165 13.99 -4.22 -15.32
C ASN A 165 13.86 -2.88 -14.58
N TYR A 166 12.75 -2.15 -14.79
CA TYR A 166 12.52 -0.84 -14.21
C TYR A 166 11.34 -0.87 -13.26
N ALA A 167 11.60 -0.64 -11.97
CA ALA A 167 10.59 -0.72 -10.92
C ALA A 167 9.45 0.30 -11.04
N PHE A 168 9.61 1.34 -11.87
CA PHE A 168 8.52 2.27 -12.17
C PHE A 168 7.40 1.64 -12.99
N VAL A 169 7.65 0.54 -13.73
CA VAL A 169 6.60 -0.26 -14.39
C VAL A 169 6.18 -1.38 -13.44
N VAL A 170 4.91 -1.36 -13.03
CA VAL A 170 4.33 -2.40 -12.16
C VAL A 170 3.28 -3.16 -12.95
N HIS A 171 3.39 -4.48 -12.96
CA HIS A 171 2.37 -5.39 -13.48
C HIS A 171 2.22 -6.57 -12.54
N GLU A 172 0.99 -6.92 -12.22
CA GLU A 172 0.69 -8.11 -11.43
C GLU A 172 -0.69 -8.63 -11.83
N SER A 173 -0.80 -9.95 -11.87
CA SER A 173 -2.01 -10.71 -12.16
C SER A 173 -2.45 -11.49 -10.94
N TRP A 174 -3.76 -11.68 -10.78
CA TRP A 174 -4.34 -12.47 -9.72
C TRP A 174 -5.41 -13.44 -10.26
N PRO A 175 -5.54 -14.62 -9.62
CA PRO A 175 -6.59 -15.57 -9.98
C PRO A 175 -7.96 -15.06 -9.51
N ALA A 176 -9.02 -15.69 -10.02
CA ALA A 176 -10.35 -15.49 -9.49
C ALA A 176 -10.42 -15.99 -8.05
N THR A 177 -11.10 -15.25 -7.18
CA THR A 177 -11.36 -15.67 -5.80
C THR A 177 -12.87 -15.82 -5.60
N PRO A 178 -13.34 -16.94 -5.01
CA PRO A 178 -14.75 -17.09 -4.69
C PRO A 178 -15.19 -16.07 -3.64
N GLU A 179 -16.50 -15.87 -3.52
CA GLU A 179 -17.07 -15.09 -2.42
C GLU A 179 -16.72 -15.75 -1.08
N VAL A 180 -16.24 -14.95 -0.13
CA VAL A 180 -16.00 -15.38 1.24
C VAL A 180 -17.16 -14.89 2.09
N THR A 181 -17.95 -15.82 2.59
CA THR A 181 -19.06 -15.53 3.48
C THR A 181 -18.80 -16.05 4.89
N TRP A 182 -19.45 -15.44 5.86
CA TRP A 182 -19.51 -15.91 7.23
C TRP A 182 -20.97 -15.96 7.69
N GLN A 183 -21.34 -17.02 8.37
CA GLN A 183 -22.66 -17.17 8.97
C GLN A 183 -22.59 -16.71 10.42
N THR A 184 -23.45 -15.77 10.82
CA THR A 184 -23.60 -15.43 12.23
C THR A 184 -24.22 -16.60 12.98
N ASP A 185 -23.92 -16.73 14.27
CA ASP A 185 -24.68 -17.63 15.12
C ASP A 185 -26.15 -17.18 15.23
N PRO A 186 -27.09 -18.12 15.39
CA PRO A 186 -28.45 -17.80 15.81
C PRO A 186 -28.45 -17.20 17.22
N GLU A 187 -29.32 -16.23 17.47
CA GLU A 187 -29.58 -15.71 18.81
C GLU A 187 -30.88 -16.29 19.36
N TYR A 188 -30.82 -16.72 20.62
CA TYR A 188 -31.95 -17.21 21.40
C TYR A 188 -32.19 -16.32 22.61
N ASP A 189 -33.43 -16.21 23.07
CA ASP A 189 -33.75 -15.60 24.36
C ASP A 189 -33.34 -16.53 25.54
N LEU A 190 -33.62 -16.09 26.77
CA LEU A 190 -33.28 -16.85 27.98
C LEU A 190 -34.11 -18.13 28.14
N GLU A 191 -35.25 -18.19 27.47
CA GLU A 191 -36.19 -19.32 27.45
C GLU A 191 -35.88 -20.32 26.31
N GLY A 192 -34.88 -20.02 25.46
CA GLY A 192 -34.43 -20.86 24.36
C GLY A 192 -35.24 -20.69 23.06
N ASN A 193 -36.07 -19.66 22.95
CA ASN A 193 -36.76 -19.35 21.70
C ASN A 193 -35.83 -18.57 20.75
N LEU A 194 -35.90 -18.91 19.46
CA LEU A 194 -35.10 -18.23 18.44
C LEU A 194 -35.58 -16.78 18.27
N ILE A 195 -34.73 -15.81 18.56
CA ILE A 195 -35.01 -14.37 18.39
C ILE A 195 -34.33 -13.78 17.16
N ARG A 196 -33.21 -14.36 16.71
CA ARG A 196 -32.56 -13.98 15.46
C ARG A 196 -31.99 -15.20 14.74
N PRO A 197 -32.41 -15.50 13.50
CA PRO A 197 -31.80 -16.55 12.71
C PRO A 197 -30.37 -16.18 12.30
N PRO A 198 -29.54 -17.16 11.90
CA PRO A 198 -28.24 -16.93 11.29
C PRO A 198 -28.35 -15.98 10.08
N GLN A 199 -27.41 -15.05 9.96
CA GLN A 199 -27.30 -14.16 8.82
C GLN A 199 -26.02 -14.46 8.06
N THR A 200 -26.10 -14.44 6.73
CA THR A 200 -24.93 -14.52 5.86
C THR A 200 -24.34 -13.13 5.68
N ILE A 201 -23.08 -12.96 6.09
CA ILE A 201 -22.29 -11.76 5.86
C ILE A 201 -21.27 -12.07 4.77
N VAL A 202 -21.29 -11.29 3.69
CA VAL A 202 -20.23 -11.32 2.67
C VAL A 202 -19.04 -10.55 3.23
N ILE A 203 -17.96 -11.26 3.58
CA ILE A 203 -16.71 -10.66 4.07
C ILE A 203 -15.90 -10.13 2.88
N GLU A 204 -15.78 -10.95 1.84
CA GLU A 204 -15.17 -10.56 0.59
C GLU A 204 -16.06 -10.98 -0.57
N PRO A 205 -16.47 -10.06 -1.46
CA PRO A 205 -17.22 -10.43 -2.64
C PRO A 205 -16.36 -11.30 -3.57
N ALA A 206 -16.99 -12.11 -4.41
CA ALA A 206 -16.28 -12.84 -5.47
C ALA A 206 -15.54 -11.86 -6.38
N LYS A 207 -14.29 -12.19 -6.73
CA LYS A 207 -13.44 -11.36 -7.60
C LYS A 207 -13.06 -12.18 -8.83
N PRO A 208 -13.28 -11.68 -10.05
CA PRO A 208 -12.80 -12.35 -11.24
C PRO A 208 -11.26 -12.32 -11.29
N ALA A 209 -10.69 -13.27 -12.04
CA ALA A 209 -9.28 -13.21 -12.39
C ALA A 209 -9.02 -11.94 -13.20
N GLY A 210 -7.83 -11.37 -13.05
CA GLY A 210 -7.46 -10.18 -13.78
C GLY A 210 -6.02 -9.80 -13.54
N ASP A 211 -5.63 -8.70 -14.14
CA ASP A 211 -4.34 -8.08 -13.93
C ASP A 211 -4.47 -6.57 -13.91
N ARG A 212 -3.39 -5.90 -13.52
CA ARG A 212 -3.33 -4.45 -13.57
C ARG A 212 -1.91 -3.97 -13.73
N TYR A 213 -1.82 -2.91 -14.52
CA TYR A 213 -0.61 -2.13 -14.69
C TYR A 213 -0.68 -0.86 -13.85
N GLY A 214 0.46 -0.43 -13.31
CA GLY A 214 0.59 0.82 -12.56
C GLY A 214 1.98 1.41 -12.69
N PHE A 215 2.10 2.70 -12.32
CA PHE A 215 3.39 3.38 -12.23
C PHE A 215 3.81 3.60 -10.78
N ARG A 216 5.12 3.49 -10.52
CA ARG A 216 5.75 4.26 -9.44
C ARG A 216 6.16 5.61 -10.02
N MET A 217 5.25 6.58 -9.90
CA MET A 217 5.33 7.83 -10.65
C MET A 217 6.58 8.65 -10.29
N ASP A 218 6.99 8.64 -9.02
CA ASP A 218 8.23 9.25 -8.54
C ASP A 218 9.47 8.76 -9.30
N GLN A 219 9.57 7.44 -9.52
CA GLN A 219 10.70 6.84 -10.24
C GLN A 219 10.63 7.10 -11.75
N LEU A 220 9.43 7.06 -12.35
CA LEU A 220 9.24 7.43 -13.76
C LEU A 220 9.70 8.87 -14.00
N LEU A 221 9.23 9.81 -13.17
CA LEU A 221 9.57 11.22 -13.31
C LEU A 221 11.06 11.48 -13.07
N ALA A 222 11.70 10.78 -12.12
CA ALA A 222 13.15 10.88 -11.92
C ALA A 222 13.95 10.38 -13.15
N PHE A 223 13.49 9.30 -13.79
CA PHE A 223 14.11 8.77 -15.01
C PHE A 223 14.01 9.76 -16.18
N VAL A 224 12.82 10.32 -16.40
CA VAL A 224 12.57 11.36 -17.40
C VAL A 224 13.40 12.62 -17.09
N MET A 225 13.42 13.07 -15.84
CA MET A 225 14.16 14.26 -15.42
C MET A 225 15.66 14.12 -15.69
N ARG A 226 16.26 12.97 -15.36
CA ARG A 226 17.69 12.76 -15.66
C ARG A 226 17.98 12.86 -17.15
N ALA A 227 17.09 12.34 -17.99
CA ALA A 227 17.24 12.42 -19.44
C ALA A 227 17.14 13.88 -19.94
N ILE A 228 16.24 14.68 -19.36
CA ILE A 228 16.10 16.12 -19.66
C ILE A 228 17.37 16.88 -19.25
N CYS A 229 17.93 16.63 -18.06
CA CYS A 229 19.18 17.28 -17.63
C CYS A 229 20.31 17.07 -18.64
N GLU A 230 20.43 15.87 -19.22
CA GLU A 230 21.44 15.61 -20.27
C GLU A 230 21.21 16.48 -21.51
N GLN A 231 19.97 16.64 -21.96
CA GLN A 231 19.67 17.49 -23.11
C GLN A 231 20.01 18.96 -22.84
N VAL A 232 19.79 19.42 -21.60
CA VAL A 232 20.19 20.76 -21.17
C VAL A 232 21.72 20.89 -21.19
N ASP A 233 22.45 19.93 -20.63
CA ASP A 233 23.92 19.93 -20.61
C ASP A 233 24.50 19.96 -22.04
N LEU A 234 23.93 19.14 -22.94
CA LEU A 234 24.31 19.10 -24.35
C LEU A 234 24.03 20.44 -25.05
N PHE A 235 22.84 21.02 -24.84
CA PHE A 235 22.48 22.32 -25.39
C PHE A 235 23.41 23.43 -24.92
N LEU A 236 23.75 23.46 -23.63
CA LEU A 236 24.67 24.44 -23.06
C LEU A 236 26.09 24.25 -23.60
N SER A 237 26.57 23.01 -23.71
CA SER A 237 27.90 22.73 -24.26
C SER A 237 28.04 23.15 -25.72
N ALA A 238 26.97 23.01 -26.52
CA ALA A 238 26.95 23.40 -27.92
C ALA A 238 26.94 24.93 -28.11
N ASN A 239 26.37 25.67 -27.17
CA ASN A 239 26.16 27.12 -27.28
C ASN A 239 27.07 27.98 -26.39
N GLY A 240 27.75 27.40 -25.39
CA GLY A 240 28.65 28.10 -24.47
C GLY A 240 30.09 28.30 -24.99
N GLY A 241 30.45 27.70 -26.13
CA GLY A 241 31.78 27.85 -26.75
C GLY A 241 31.98 29.14 -27.57
N ALA A 242 30.96 29.99 -27.69
CA ALA A 242 30.98 31.18 -28.56
C ALA A 242 31.47 32.48 -27.88
N GLU A 243 31.65 32.52 -26.56
CA GLU A 243 31.94 33.77 -25.83
C GLU A 243 33.43 34.04 -25.51
N SER A 244 34.37 33.18 -25.94
CA SER A 244 35.81 33.37 -25.62
C SER A 244 36.71 33.71 -26.83
N ALA A 245 36.16 34.24 -27.91
CA ALA A 245 36.92 34.73 -29.07
C ALA A 245 36.54 36.19 -29.37
N GLY A 246 37.03 37.11 -28.55
CA GLY A 246 36.90 38.56 -28.72
C GLY A 246 37.99 39.29 -27.96
#